data_AF-A0A923AIG5-F1
#
_entry.id   AF-A0A923AIG5-F1
#
_cell.length_a   1.000
_cell.length_b   1.000
_cell.length_c   1.000
_cell.angle_alpha   90.00
_cell.angle_beta   90.00
_cell.angle_gamma   90.00
#
_symmetry.space_group_name_H-M   'P 1'
#
loop_
_entity.id
_entity.type
_entity.pdbx_description
1 polymer ?
#
loop_
_entity_poly.entity_id
_entity_poly.type
_entity_poly.pdbx_seq_one_letter_code
_entity_poly.pdbx_strand_id
1 'polypeptide(L)'
;MTNSPLAGASARPLAAACPQQTATAIITAAHDLLGHLAAGRRIDTPAIRTAMQSAFGASDATGAWDWKIAYEAVEVAQLLFIRRYGPAIHARTADAFERLTLVERIARLAP
;
A
#
# COMPACT_ATOMS: atom_id res chain seq x y z
N MET A 1 -46.05 -8.78 -9.72
CA MET A 1 -45.59 -8.85 -8.32
C MET A 1 -44.14 -9.33 -8.35
N THR A 2 -43.15 -8.43 -8.46
CA THR A 2 -42.43 -7.72 -7.36
C THR A 2 -41.58 -8.70 -6.54
N ASN A 3 -40.26 -8.58 -6.34
CA ASN A 3 -39.27 -7.53 -6.55
C ASN A 3 -37.84 -8.12 -6.56
N SER A 4 -36.91 -7.50 -7.29
CA SER A 4 -35.50 -7.44 -6.91
C SER A 4 -35.28 -6.29 -5.92
N PRO A 5 -34.40 -6.41 -4.93
CA PRO A 5 -33.73 -5.27 -4.35
C PRO A 5 -32.24 -5.27 -4.77
N LEU A 6 -31.83 -4.17 -5.40
CA LEU A 6 -30.45 -3.74 -5.50
C LEU A 6 -29.92 -3.55 -4.07
N ALA A 7 -28.96 -4.37 -3.67
CA ALA A 7 -28.19 -4.13 -2.45
C ALA A 7 -27.25 -2.95 -2.72
N GLY A 8 -27.78 -1.73 -2.55
CA GLY A 8 -26.95 -0.55 -2.36
C GLY A 8 -26.17 -0.72 -1.07
N ALA A 9 -24.89 -1.07 -1.17
CA ALA A 9 -23.97 -1.00 -0.05
C ALA A 9 -23.90 0.46 0.40
N SER A 10 -24.65 0.80 1.45
CA SER A 10 -24.49 2.06 2.14
C SER A 10 -23.08 2.04 2.74
N ALA A 11 -22.17 2.80 2.12
CA ALA A 11 -20.88 3.10 2.71
C ALA A 11 -21.17 3.92 3.98
N ARG A 12 -21.26 3.22 5.11
CA ARG A 12 -21.37 3.83 6.42
C ARG A 12 -20.18 4.79 6.55
N PRO A 13 -20.39 6.06 6.92
CA PRO A 13 -19.29 6.99 7.09
C PRO A 13 -18.29 6.36 8.06
N LEU A 14 -17.03 6.23 7.62
CA LEU A 14 -15.90 5.95 8.48
C LEU A 14 -16.11 6.79 9.74
N ALA A 15 -16.33 6.15 10.89
CA ALA A 15 -16.29 6.87 12.16
C ALA A 15 -15.01 7.68 12.11
N ALA A 16 -15.10 9.01 12.16
CA ALA A 16 -14.03 9.90 11.73
C ALA A 16 -12.76 9.56 12.51
N ALA A 17 -11.93 8.70 11.93
CA ALA A 17 -10.67 8.30 12.52
C ALA A 17 -9.86 9.58 12.63
N CYS A 18 -9.19 9.77 13.76
CA CYS A 18 -8.30 10.90 13.89
C CYS A 18 -7.31 10.85 12.70
N PRO A 19 -7.19 11.91 11.87
CA PRO A 19 -6.33 11.86 10.68
C PRO A 19 -4.90 11.40 11.00
N GLN A 20 -4.42 11.72 12.20
CA GLN A 20 -3.12 11.27 12.71
C GLN A 20 -3.05 9.74 12.92
N GLN A 21 -4.12 9.12 13.44
CA GLN A 21 -4.20 7.68 13.61
C GLN A 21 -4.22 6.97 12.26
N THR A 22 -5.01 7.50 11.30
CA THR A 22 -5.04 6.98 9.92
C THR A 22 -3.66 7.07 9.28
N ALA A 23 -2.99 8.22 9.35
CA ALA A 23 -1.64 8.39 8.82
C ALA A 23 -0.63 7.41 9.47
N THR A 24 -0.74 7.22 10.80
CA THR A 24 0.11 6.26 11.52
C THR A 24 -0.13 4.83 11.05
N ALA A 25 -1.39 4.44 10.84
CA ALA A 25 -1.73 3.12 10.32
C ALA A 25 -1.26 2.92 8.86
N ILE A 26 -1.40 3.93 8.00
CA ILE A 26 -0.87 3.90 6.62
C ILE A 26 0.65 3.69 6.63
N ILE A 27 1.38 4.45 7.45
CA ILE A 27 2.85 4.33 7.55
C ILE A 27 3.23 2.94 8.10
N THR A 28 2.48 2.41 9.06
CA THR A 28 2.71 1.07 9.62
C THR A 28 2.51 -0.01 8.54
N ALA A 29 1.40 0.04 7.80
CA ALA A 29 1.17 -0.89 6.67
C ALA A 29 2.25 -0.74 5.58
N ALA A 30 2.67 0.48 5.29
CA ALA A 30 3.73 0.75 4.31
C ALA A 30 5.08 0.15 4.73
N HIS A 31 5.39 0.07 6.02
CA HIS A 31 6.59 -0.61 6.52
C HIS A 31 6.56 -2.13 6.27
N ASP A 32 5.40 -2.77 6.44
CA ASP A 32 5.23 -4.20 6.13
C ASP A 32 5.37 -4.45 4.62
N LEU A 33 4.77 -3.59 3.80
CA LEU A 33 4.86 -3.64 2.33
C LEU A 33 6.28 -3.33 1.83
N LEU A 34 7.01 -2.42 2.48
CA LEU A 34 8.43 -2.18 2.21
C LEU A 34 9.25 -3.47 2.36
N GLY A 35 8.91 -4.32 3.32
CA GLY A 35 9.53 -5.64 3.49
C GLY A 35 9.35 -6.56 2.28
N HIS A 36 8.25 -6.41 1.53
CA HIS A 36 8.02 -7.14 0.29
C HIS A 36 8.91 -6.61 -0.83
N LEU A 37 8.92 -5.29 -1.04
CA LEU A 37 9.77 -4.64 -2.04
C LEU A 37 11.26 -4.92 -1.82
N ALA A 38 11.72 -4.81 -0.57
CA ALA A 38 13.12 -5.06 -0.19
C ALA A 38 13.54 -6.51 -0.44
N ALA A 39 12.60 -7.46 -0.37
CA ALA A 39 12.82 -8.87 -0.66
C ALA A 39 12.57 -9.24 -2.13
N GLY A 40 12.27 -8.27 -3.01
CA GLY A 40 11.94 -8.52 -4.41
C GLY A 40 10.61 -9.25 -4.62
N ARG A 41 9.71 -9.25 -3.62
CA ARG A 41 8.39 -9.90 -3.70
C ARG A 41 7.36 -8.93 -4.25
N ARG A 42 6.47 -9.43 -5.10
CA ARG A 42 5.31 -8.67 -5.60
C ARG A 42 4.35 -8.38 -4.46
N ILE A 43 3.79 -7.17 -4.44
CA ILE A 43 2.68 -6.76 -3.61
C ILE A 43 1.40 -7.10 -4.38
N ASP A 44 0.72 -8.15 -3.94
CA ASP A 44 -0.59 -8.53 -4.44
C ASP A 44 -1.71 -8.09 -3.49
N THR A 45 -2.96 -8.25 -3.94
CA THR A 45 -4.14 -7.89 -3.15
C THR A 45 -4.18 -8.55 -1.76
N PRO A 46 -3.83 -9.85 -1.61
CA PRO A 46 -3.67 -10.46 -0.29
C PRO A 46 -2.62 -9.76 0.59
N ALA A 47 -1.44 -9.45 0.08
CA ALA A 47 -0.38 -8.78 0.84
C ALA A 47 -0.84 -7.39 1.34
N ILE A 48 -1.51 -6.62 0.49
CA ILE A 48 -2.08 -5.31 0.88
C ILE A 48 -3.11 -5.49 1.99
N ARG A 49 -4.04 -6.43 1.82
CA ARG A 49 -5.09 -6.71 2.80
C ARG A 49 -4.52 -7.11 4.15
N THR A 50 -3.51 -7.99 4.18
CA THR A 50 -2.85 -8.41 5.42
C THR A 50 -2.16 -7.24 6.11
N ALA A 51 -1.41 -6.41 5.38
CA ALA A 51 -0.74 -5.24 5.95
C ALA A 51 -1.75 -4.23 6.52
N MET A 52 -2.83 -3.95 5.78
CA MET A 52 -3.88 -3.04 6.23
C MET A 52 -4.64 -3.59 7.45
N GLN A 53 -4.96 -4.89 7.47
CA GLN A 53 -5.60 -5.53 8.63
C GLN A 53 -4.73 -5.47 9.88
N SER A 54 -3.43 -5.72 9.73
CA SER A 54 -2.45 -5.62 10.81
C SER A 54 -2.38 -4.20 11.38
N ALA A 55 -2.30 -3.19 10.51
CA ALA A 55 -2.11 -1.80 10.91
C ALA A 55 -3.39 -1.13 11.46
N PHE A 56 -4.56 -1.43 10.88
CA PHE A 56 -5.84 -0.85 11.30
C PHE A 56 -6.58 -1.70 12.34
N GLY A 57 -6.14 -2.95 12.58
CA GLY A 57 -6.76 -3.87 13.52
C GLY A 57 -8.15 -4.38 13.09
N ALA A 58 -8.52 -4.21 11.82
CA ALA A 58 -9.83 -4.59 11.29
C ALA A 58 -9.77 -4.94 9.80
N SER A 59 -10.73 -5.74 9.31
CA SER A 59 -10.88 -6.04 7.87
C SER A 59 -11.53 -4.90 7.10
N ASP A 60 -11.30 -4.82 5.79
CA ASP A 60 -12.04 -3.93 4.88
C ASP A 60 -13.57 -4.03 5.01
N ALA A 61 -14.09 -5.23 5.32
CA ALA A 61 -15.52 -5.46 5.53
C ALA A 61 -16.12 -4.66 6.71
N THR A 62 -15.30 -4.15 7.65
CA THR A 62 -15.78 -3.32 8.76
C THR A 62 -15.92 -1.84 8.38
N GLY A 63 -15.35 -1.43 7.23
CA GLY A 63 -15.25 -0.04 6.83
C GLY A 63 -14.24 0.77 7.65
N ALA A 64 -13.34 0.13 8.41
CA ALA A 64 -12.25 0.82 9.13
C ALA A 64 -11.20 1.43 8.18
N TRP A 65 -11.12 0.90 6.96
CA TRP A 65 -10.30 1.39 5.87
C TRP A 65 -10.94 1.00 4.53
N ASP A 66 -10.62 1.74 3.47
CA ASP A 66 -11.03 1.44 2.10
C ASP A 66 -9.82 1.15 1.22
N TRP A 67 -10.07 0.70 -0.01
CA TRP A 67 -9.00 0.40 -0.96
C TRP A 67 -8.20 1.62 -1.39
N LYS A 68 -8.75 2.85 -1.29
CA LYS A 68 -8.00 4.05 -1.64
C LYS A 68 -6.85 4.25 -0.66
N ILE A 69 -7.11 4.23 0.65
CA ILE A 69 -6.05 4.39 1.65
C ILE A 69 -5.09 3.20 1.67
N ALA A 70 -5.54 2.03 1.22
CA ALA A 70 -4.66 0.88 1.00
C ALA A 70 -3.64 1.13 -0.12
N TYR A 71 -4.04 1.77 -1.22
CA TYR A 71 -3.12 2.18 -2.28
C TYR A 71 -2.18 3.31 -1.83
N GLU A 72 -2.65 4.25 -0.99
CA GLU A 72 -1.77 5.25 -0.37
C GLU A 72 -0.64 4.57 0.43
N ALA A 73 -0.92 3.48 1.14
CA ALA A 73 0.12 2.71 1.83
C ALA A 73 1.14 2.05 0.87
N VAL A 74 0.70 1.59 -0.31
CA VAL A 74 1.59 1.06 -1.35
C VAL A 74 2.51 2.15 -1.90
N GLU A 75 1.98 3.34 -2.18
CA GLU A 75 2.77 4.49 -2.64
C GLU A 75 3.81 4.90 -1.57
N VAL A 76 3.40 4.98 -0.30
CA VAL A 76 4.32 5.27 0.81
C VAL A 76 5.39 4.18 0.90
N ALA A 77 5.08 2.90 0.69
CA ALA A 77 6.08 1.84 0.67
C ALA A 77 7.13 2.03 -0.44
N GLN A 78 6.72 2.47 -1.64
CA GLN A 78 7.64 2.82 -2.73
C GLN A 78 8.51 4.04 -2.38
N LEU A 79 7.93 5.09 -1.77
CA LEU A 79 8.68 6.26 -1.31
C LEU A 79 9.71 5.88 -0.24
N LEU A 80 9.34 5.04 0.72
CA LEU A 80 10.24 4.51 1.74
C LEU A 80 11.36 3.67 1.12
N PHE A 81 11.05 2.86 0.10
CA PHE A 81 12.05 2.08 -0.62
C PHE A 81 13.08 3.00 -1.29
N ILE A 82 12.64 4.00 -2.06
CA ILE A 82 13.56 4.93 -2.74
C ILE A 82 14.35 5.76 -1.71
N ARG A 83 13.72 6.20 -0.61
CA ARG A 83 14.40 6.91 0.46
C ARG A 83 15.51 6.07 1.12
N ARG A 84 15.29 4.76 1.28
CA ARG A 84 16.24 3.86 1.93
C ARG A 84 17.32 3.31 0.99
N TYR A 85 16.95 2.94 -0.24
CA TYR A 85 17.81 2.20 -1.16
C TYR A 85 18.24 3.03 -2.39
N GLY A 86 17.60 4.17 -2.66
CA GLY A 86 17.92 5.06 -3.77
C GLY A 86 19.38 5.51 -3.81
N PRO A 87 19.98 5.98 -2.69
CA PRO A 87 21.41 6.32 -2.67
C PRO A 87 22.32 5.16 -3.05
N ALA A 88 21.99 3.92 -2.63
CA ALA A 88 22.76 2.73 -2.99
C ALA A 88 22.60 2.36 -4.47
N ILE A 89 21.39 2.47 -5.03
CA ILE A 89 21.14 2.29 -6.48
C ILE A 89 21.96 3.30 -7.28
N HIS A 90 21.97 4.56 -6.84
CA HIS A 90 22.72 5.64 -7.48
C HIS A 90 24.24 5.44 -7.38
N ALA A 91 24.75 5.00 -6.23
CA ALA A 91 26.19 4.82 -6.02
C ALA A 91 26.75 3.60 -6.78
N ARG A 92 25.94 2.56 -7.01
CA ARG A 92 26.38 1.31 -7.65
C ARG A 92 26.29 1.33 -9.17
N THR A 93 25.64 2.33 -9.75
CA THR A 93 25.26 2.34 -11.16
C THR A 93 25.64 3.67 -11.79
N ALA A 94 26.70 3.70 -12.59
CA ALA A 94 27.19 4.92 -13.23
C ALA A 94 26.27 5.37 -14.38
N ASP A 95 25.67 4.41 -15.09
CA ASP A 95 24.80 4.68 -16.22
C ASP A 95 23.37 5.07 -15.79
N ALA A 96 22.74 5.99 -16.51
CA ALA A 96 21.40 6.47 -16.19
C ALA A 96 20.30 5.47 -16.59
N PHE A 97 20.51 4.73 -17.68
CA PHE A 97 19.56 3.74 -18.18
C PHE A 97 19.54 2.48 -17.32
N GLU A 98 20.71 2.04 -16.83
CA GLU A 98 20.80 0.95 -15.84
C GLU A 98 20.08 1.32 -14.53
N ARG A 99 20.22 2.57 -14.05
CA ARG A 99 19.47 3.06 -12.87
C ARG A 99 17.96 3.02 -13.09
N LEU A 100 17.49 3.49 -14.25
CA LEU A 100 16.08 3.41 -14.63
C LEU A 100 15.60 1.96 -14.65
N THR A 101 16.37 1.05 -15.24
CA THR A 101 16.04 -0.38 -15.32
C THR A 101 15.83 -0.99 -13.92
N LEU A 102 16.67 -0.63 -12.95
CA LEU A 102 16.51 -1.07 -11.55
C LEU A 102 15.24 -0.50 -10.92
N VAL A 103 14.96 0.79 -11.11
CA VAL A 103 13.74 1.43 -10.60
C VAL A 103 12.49 0.79 -11.21
N GLU A 104 12.47 0.56 -12.52
CA GLU A 104 11.37 -0.12 -13.20
C GLU A 104 11.16 -1.55 -12.70
N ARG A 105 12.25 -2.27 -12.38
CA ARG A 105 12.17 -3.60 -11.80
C ARG A 105 11.45 -3.59 -10.45
N ILE A 106 11.71 -2.60 -9.62
CA ILE A 106 11.02 -2.43 -8.34
C ILE A 106 9.59 -1.94 -8.54
N ALA A 107 9.34 -1.02 -9.49
CA ALA A 107 8.00 -0.54 -9.80
C ALA A 107 7.06 -1.68 -10.23
N ARG A 108 7.56 -2.67 -10.99
CA ARG A 108 6.80 -3.87 -11.37
C ARG A 108 6.42 -4.80 -10.20
N LEU A 109 6.98 -4.59 -9.01
CA LEU A 109 6.59 -5.32 -7.80
C LEU A 109 5.35 -4.72 -7.15
N ALA A 110 4.98 -3.48 -7.45
CA ALA A 110 3.70 -2.92 -7.04
C ALA A 110 2.55 -3.50 -7.90
N PRO A 111 1.29 -3.38 -7.43
CA PRO A 111 0.11 -3.85 -8.16
C PRO A 111 0.07 -3.38 -9.61
#